data_AF-A0A975AI31-F1
#
_entry.id   AF-A0A975AI31-F1
#
_cell.length_a   1.000
_cell.length_b   1.000
_cell.length_c   1.000
_cell.angle_alpha   90.00
_cell.angle_beta   90.00
_cell.angle_gamma   90.00
#
_symmetry.space_group_name_H-M   'P 1'
#
loop_
_entity.id
_entity.type
_entity.pdbx_description
1 polymer ?
#
loop_
_entity_poly.entity_id
_entity_poly.type
_entity_poly.pdbx_seq_one_letter_code
_entity_poly.pdbx_strand_id
1 'polypeptide(L)'
;METRKILYSDQAIQFDHEAKQLYLTDLKKSIPYKDIQSYRKIEKKGSMGKGGIARAFSSTIFGEQNFIVTSLYLEIQTESETFHLEFIQTPLRSNSVMVSKIQKKNDEVLAQLNVACPSLGNPDPSENSPSYIDELRKLKELLDEGILTAEEFDEQKKHILSTSKK
;
A
#
# COMPACT_ATOMS: atom_id res chain seq x y z
N MET A 1 10.73 -4.20 15.04
CA MET A 1 9.36 -4.59 14.66
C MET A 1 9.41 -5.89 13.89
N GLU A 2 8.70 -6.91 14.36
CA GLU A 2 8.59 -8.21 13.69
C GLU A 2 7.48 -8.15 12.62
N THR A 3 7.75 -8.65 11.41
CA THR A 3 6.74 -8.70 10.34
C THR A 3 6.18 -10.11 10.22
N ARG A 4 4.85 -10.23 10.30
CA ARG A 4 4.12 -11.49 10.17
C ARG A 4 3.26 -11.49 8.92
N LYS A 5 3.31 -12.57 8.16
CA LYS A 5 2.54 -12.74 6.92
C LYS A 5 1.39 -13.72 7.14
N ILE A 6 0.22 -13.36 6.60
CA ILE A 6 -1.01 -14.13 6.68
C ILE A 6 -1.57 -14.21 5.27
N LEU A 7 -1.87 -15.42 4.79
CA LEU A 7 -2.54 -15.55 3.51
C LEU A 7 -4.01 -15.19 3.69
N TYR A 8 -4.53 -14.28 2.85
CA TYR A 8 -5.93 -13.91 2.93
C TYR A 8 -6.84 -15.10 2.62
N SER A 9 -7.83 -15.29 3.48
CA SER A 9 -9.05 -16.04 3.24
C SER A 9 -10.21 -15.25 3.83
N ASP A 10 -11.46 -15.56 3.46
CA ASP A 10 -12.63 -14.89 4.03
C ASP A 10 -12.76 -15.08 5.56
N GLN A 11 -11.99 -16.00 6.15
CA GLN A 11 -11.93 -16.23 7.59
C GLN A 11 -10.64 -15.69 8.24
N ALA A 12 -9.66 -15.22 7.47
CA ALA A 12 -8.35 -14.83 7.97
C ALA A 12 -8.40 -13.59 8.88
N ILE A 13 -9.40 -12.72 8.67
CA ILE A 13 -9.61 -11.48 9.40
C ILE A 13 -11.07 -11.36 9.84
N GLN A 14 -11.30 -10.99 11.10
CA GLN A 14 -12.64 -10.77 11.65
C GLN A 14 -12.65 -9.48 12.46
N PHE A 15 -13.68 -8.67 12.23
CA PHE A 15 -13.89 -7.41 12.93
C PHE A 15 -14.92 -7.63 14.03
N ASP A 16 -14.50 -7.48 15.28
CA ASP A 16 -15.37 -7.54 16.45
C ASP A 16 -15.61 -6.10 16.92
N HIS A 17 -16.71 -5.52 16.47
CA HIS A 17 -17.08 -4.14 16.80
C HIS A 17 -17.56 -3.98 18.24
N GLU A 18 -18.09 -5.05 18.88
CA GLU A 18 -18.55 -5.01 20.26
C GLU A 18 -17.36 -4.98 21.22
N ALA A 19 -16.39 -5.87 21.04
CA ALA A 19 -15.16 -5.89 21.84
C ALA A 19 -14.07 -4.93 21.34
N LYS A 20 -14.29 -4.26 20.20
CA LYS A 20 -13.39 -3.28 19.57
C LYS A 20 -12.01 -3.86 19.26
N GLN A 21 -12.00 -5.02 18.62
CA GLN A 21 -10.78 -5.77 18.32
C GLN A 21 -10.82 -6.41 16.93
N LEU A 22 -9.65 -6.54 16.33
CA LEU A 22 -9.41 -7.26 15.09
C LEU A 22 -8.85 -8.64 15.41
N TYR A 23 -9.50 -9.69 14.93
CA TYR A 23 -9.01 -11.05 15.08
C TYR A 23 -8.32 -11.54 13.79
N LEU A 24 -7.09 -12.01 13.94
CA LEU A 24 -6.28 -12.63 12.89
C LEU A 24 -6.25 -14.15 13.13
N THR A 25 -7.09 -14.86 12.40
CA THR A 25 -7.42 -16.28 12.66
C THR A 25 -6.21 -17.19 12.55
N ASP A 26 -5.40 -17.04 11.50
CA ASP A 26 -4.22 -17.87 11.25
C ASP A 26 -3.16 -17.74 12.36
N LEU A 27 -3.12 -16.57 13.00
CA LEU A 27 -2.23 -16.29 14.13
C LEU A 27 -2.87 -16.54 15.49
N LYS A 28 -4.18 -16.86 15.52
CA LYS A 28 -5.01 -16.90 16.73
C LYS A 28 -4.82 -15.67 17.61
N LYS A 29 -4.68 -14.50 16.98
CA LYS A 29 -4.27 -13.26 17.64
C LYS A 29 -5.40 -12.22 17.58
N SER A 30 -5.69 -11.61 18.72
CA SER A 30 -6.57 -10.43 18.80
C SER A 30 -5.73 -9.17 18.94
N ILE A 31 -6.13 -8.12 18.23
CA ILE A 31 -5.51 -6.79 18.23
C ILE A 31 -6.59 -5.76 18.57
N PRO A 32 -6.54 -5.11 19.73
CA PRO A 32 -7.43 -4.00 20.03
C PRO A 32 -7.30 -2.88 18.99
N TYR A 33 -8.41 -2.29 18.55
CA TYR A 33 -8.38 -1.22 17.52
C TYR A 33 -7.52 -0.02 17.92
N LYS A 34 -7.46 0.28 19.22
CA LYS A 34 -6.61 1.33 19.79
C LYS A 34 -5.10 1.07 19.65
N ASP A 35 -4.70 -0.18 19.46
CA ASP A 35 -3.30 -0.57 19.35
C ASP A 35 -2.83 -0.60 17.89
N ILE A 36 -3.76 -0.40 16.95
CA ILE A 36 -3.46 -0.18 15.54
C ILE A 36 -2.97 1.25 15.38
N GLN A 37 -1.77 1.42 14.81
CA GLN A 37 -1.14 2.72 14.59
C GLN A 37 -1.31 3.20 13.14
N SER A 38 -1.29 2.26 12.19
CA SER A 38 -1.55 2.55 10.78
C SER A 38 -2.02 1.30 10.06
N TYR A 39 -2.69 1.48 8.94
CA TYR A 39 -2.94 0.41 7.98
C TYR A 39 -2.97 0.98 6.57
N ARG A 40 -2.51 0.20 5.59
CA ARG A 40 -2.50 0.62 4.19
C ARG A 40 -2.50 -0.56 3.23
N LYS A 41 -3.03 -0.31 2.05
CA LYS A 41 -2.95 -1.20 0.90
C LYS A 41 -1.61 -1.04 0.21
N ILE A 42 -0.93 -2.14 -0.09
CA ILE A 42 0.30 -2.16 -0.89
C ILE A 42 0.08 -3.05 -2.11
N GLU A 43 0.19 -2.46 -3.30
CA GLU A 43 0.20 -3.17 -4.58
C GLU A 43 1.57 -3.03 -5.24
N LYS A 44 2.25 -4.16 -5.48
CA LYS A 44 3.51 -4.19 -6.23
C LYS A 44 3.22 -4.64 -7.66
N LYS A 45 3.78 -3.87 -8.60
CA LYS A 45 3.62 -4.09 -10.04
C LYS A 45 4.92 -4.56 -10.67
N GLY A 46 4.79 -5.25 -11.79
CA GLY A 46 5.89 -5.78 -12.57
C GLY A 46 5.53 -5.95 -14.04
N SER A 47 6.50 -6.43 -14.83
CA SER A 47 6.29 -6.81 -16.23
C SER A 47 6.65 -8.28 -16.46
N MET A 48 6.13 -8.85 -17.56
CA MET A 48 6.45 -10.23 -17.94
C MET A 48 7.81 -10.26 -18.63
N GLY A 49 8.79 -10.95 -18.06
CA GLY A 49 10.03 -11.29 -18.73
C GLY A 49 9.83 -12.36 -19.81
N LYS A 50 10.78 -12.45 -20.75
CA LYS A 50 10.84 -13.57 -21.70
C LYS A 50 10.87 -14.89 -20.94
N GLY A 51 10.00 -15.83 -21.29
CA GLY A 51 9.85 -17.14 -20.61
C GLY A 51 8.81 -17.19 -19.48
N GLY A 52 8.02 -16.13 -19.27
CA GLY A 52 6.91 -16.13 -18.30
C GLY A 52 7.27 -15.77 -16.86
N ILE A 53 8.52 -15.35 -16.63
CA ILE A 53 9.00 -14.94 -15.31
C ILE A 53 8.64 -13.46 -15.08
N ALA A 54 7.85 -13.17 -14.05
CA ALA A 54 7.52 -11.80 -13.67
C ALA A 54 8.74 -11.07 -13.07
N ARG A 55 8.96 -9.82 -13.47
CA ARG A 55 9.98 -8.92 -12.88
C ARG A 55 9.29 -7.72 -12.25
N ALA A 56 9.54 -7.48 -10.97
CA ALA A 56 9.01 -6.29 -10.28
C ALA A 56 9.79 -5.04 -10.72
N PHE A 57 9.10 -3.91 -10.81
CA PHE A 57 9.73 -2.60 -11.05
C PHE A 57 9.20 -1.59 -10.05
N SER A 58 10.08 -0.71 -9.59
CA SER A 58 9.76 0.37 -8.65
C SER A 58 9.20 1.61 -9.34
N SER A 59 9.28 1.69 -10.67
CA SER A 59 8.89 2.86 -11.47
C SER A 59 7.92 2.49 -12.58
N THR A 60 7.01 3.42 -12.90
CA THR A 60 6.02 3.34 -13.97
C THR A 60 6.74 3.17 -15.31
N ILE A 61 6.73 1.96 -15.86
CA ILE A 61 7.15 1.72 -17.24
C ILE A 61 5.98 2.16 -18.14
N PHE A 62 6.29 3.02 -19.10
CA PHE A 62 5.39 3.59 -20.10
C PHE A 62 4.41 2.54 -20.66
N GLY A 63 3.11 2.79 -20.47
CA GLY A 63 2.01 1.98 -21.02
C GLY A 63 1.33 1.12 -19.95
N GLU A 64 0.36 1.69 -19.24
CA GLU A 64 -0.47 1.01 -18.20
C GLU A 64 -1.25 -0.22 -18.69
N GLN A 65 -1.21 -0.54 -19.98
CA GLN A 65 -1.88 -1.69 -20.54
C GLN A 65 -0.97 -2.93 -20.45
N ASN A 66 -1.35 -3.88 -19.57
CA ASN A 66 -0.77 -5.22 -19.37
C ASN A 66 0.44 -5.36 -18.43
N PHE A 67 0.37 -4.77 -17.24
CA PHE A 67 1.29 -5.08 -16.14
C PHE A 67 0.91 -6.38 -15.39
N ILE A 68 1.81 -6.83 -14.51
CA ILE A 68 1.60 -7.95 -13.60
C ILE A 68 1.50 -7.40 -12.18
N VAL A 69 0.47 -7.80 -11.44
CA VAL A 69 0.41 -7.60 -10.00
C VAL A 69 1.23 -8.71 -9.36
N THR A 70 2.41 -8.38 -8.83
CA THR A 70 3.33 -9.36 -8.22
C THR A 70 2.98 -9.62 -6.77
N SER A 71 2.43 -8.62 -6.07
CA SER A 71 1.85 -8.80 -4.75
C SER A 71 0.77 -7.76 -4.48
N LEU A 72 -0.25 -8.15 -3.74
CA LEU A 72 -1.24 -7.26 -3.14
C LEU A 72 -1.42 -7.70 -1.70
N TYR A 73 -1.19 -6.79 -0.76
CA TYR A 73 -1.39 -7.06 0.66
C TYR A 73 -1.90 -5.83 1.40
N LEU A 74 -2.57 -6.06 2.51
CA LEU A 74 -2.86 -5.02 3.49
C LEU A 74 -1.81 -5.10 4.60
N GLU A 75 -1.11 -3.98 4.82
CA GLU A 75 -0.18 -3.80 5.93
C GLU A 75 -0.93 -3.19 7.11
N ILE A 76 -0.84 -3.81 8.29
CA ILE A 76 -1.38 -3.29 9.55
C ILE A 76 -0.22 -3.17 10.53
N GLN A 77 0.04 -1.97 11.04
CA GLN A 77 1.11 -1.72 11.99
C GLN A 77 0.54 -1.51 13.39
N THR A 78 1.18 -2.16 14.35
CA THR A 78 0.99 -1.97 15.79
C THR A 78 2.30 -1.48 16.39
N GLU A 79 2.33 -1.19 17.68
CA GLU A 79 3.55 -0.75 18.36
C GLU A 79 4.70 -1.79 18.26
N SER A 80 4.39 -3.08 18.31
CA SER A 80 5.40 -4.15 18.37
C SER A 80 5.60 -4.89 17.04
N GLU A 81 4.53 -5.00 16.23
CA GLU A 81 4.46 -5.91 15.10
C GLU A 81 3.79 -5.27 13.88
N THR A 82 4.19 -5.76 12.71
CA THR A 82 3.57 -5.44 11.41
C THR A 82 2.97 -6.70 10.83
N PHE A 83 1.69 -6.64 10.43
CA PHE A 83 0.99 -7.75 9.80
C PHE A 83 0.79 -7.47 8.32
N HIS A 84 1.11 -8.44 7.48
CA HIS A 84 0.84 -8.43 6.04
C HIS A 84 -0.23 -9.47 5.75
N LEU A 85 -1.45 -9.00 5.49
CA LEU A 85 -2.53 -9.83 4.98
C LEU A 85 -2.42 -9.91 3.46
N GLU A 86 -1.82 -10.99 2.97
CA GLU A 86 -1.45 -11.18 1.56
C GLU A 86 -2.62 -11.74 0.75
N PHE A 87 -3.12 -10.95 -0.20
CA PHE A 87 -4.19 -11.33 -1.12
C PHE A 87 -3.66 -11.94 -2.43
N ILE A 88 -2.47 -11.51 -2.87
CA ILE A 88 -1.78 -12.05 -4.04
C ILE A 88 -0.35 -12.40 -3.63
N GLN A 89 -0.01 -13.68 -3.72
CA GLN A 89 1.35 -14.22 -3.56
C GLN A 89 1.96 -14.68 -4.88
N THR A 90 1.12 -15.12 -5.81
CA THR A 90 1.54 -15.54 -7.15
C THR A 90 1.26 -14.43 -8.14
N PRO A 91 2.21 -14.03 -9.00
CA PRO A 91 2.00 -12.93 -9.92
C PRO A 91 0.81 -13.17 -10.86
N LEU A 92 -0.09 -12.18 -10.95
CA LEU A 92 -1.29 -12.23 -11.80
C LEU A 92 -1.28 -11.11 -12.84
N ARG A 93 -1.80 -11.40 -14.03
CA ARG A 93 -2.02 -10.36 -15.06
C ARG A 93 -3.07 -9.38 -14.58
N SER A 94 -2.80 -8.08 -14.71
CA SER A 94 -3.68 -7.02 -14.21
C SER A 94 -5.09 -7.04 -14.81
N ASN A 95 -5.24 -7.52 -16.05
CA ASN A 95 -6.52 -7.65 -16.74
C ASN A 95 -7.32 -8.93 -16.37
N SER A 96 -6.81 -9.76 -15.46
CA SER A 96 -7.52 -10.97 -15.04
C SER A 96 -8.72 -10.62 -14.16
N VAL A 97 -9.85 -11.30 -14.40
CA VAL A 97 -11.05 -11.23 -13.55
C VAL A 97 -10.73 -11.60 -12.09
N MET A 98 -9.70 -12.41 -11.86
CA MET A 98 -9.26 -12.76 -10.51
C MET A 98 -8.66 -11.56 -9.77
N VAL A 99 -7.86 -10.72 -10.46
CA VAL A 99 -7.26 -9.51 -9.87
C VAL A 99 -8.35 -8.53 -9.45
N SER A 100 -9.36 -8.29 -10.29
CA SER A 100 -10.45 -7.37 -9.95
C SER A 100 -11.28 -7.86 -8.75
N LYS A 101 -11.54 -9.18 -8.65
CA LYS A 101 -12.21 -9.76 -7.47
C LYS A 101 -11.35 -9.61 -6.20
N ILE A 102 -10.06 -9.87 -6.31
CA ILE A 102 -9.13 -9.75 -5.19
C ILE A 102 -9.00 -8.29 -4.73
N GLN A 103 -8.91 -7.34 -5.67
CA GLN A 103 -8.90 -5.91 -5.34
C GLN A 103 -10.18 -5.50 -4.59
N LYS A 104 -11.35 -5.93 -5.06
CA LYS A 104 -12.62 -5.68 -4.33
C LYS A 104 -12.58 -6.22 -2.91
N LYS A 105 -12.09 -7.44 -2.70
CA LYS A 105 -11.94 -8.02 -1.35
C LYS A 105 -10.98 -7.22 -0.48
N ASN A 106 -9.86 -6.78 -1.04
CA ASN A 106 -8.93 -5.92 -0.32
C ASN A 106 -9.58 -4.58 0.07
N ASP A 107 -10.32 -3.96 -0.85
CA ASP A 107 -11.02 -2.70 -0.62
C ASP A 107 -12.16 -2.85 0.42
N GLU A 108 -12.88 -3.98 0.42
CA GLU A 108 -13.88 -4.33 1.45
C GLU A 108 -13.26 -4.39 2.85
N VAL A 109 -12.09 -5.01 3.00
CA VAL A 109 -11.37 -5.09 4.28
C VAL A 109 -10.84 -3.72 4.70
N LEU A 110 -10.31 -2.93 3.76
CA LEU A 110 -9.84 -1.58 4.01
C LEU A 110 -10.98 -0.67 4.49
N ALA A 111 -12.16 -0.78 3.87
CA ALA A 111 -13.34 -0.04 4.29
C ALA A 111 -13.77 -0.40 5.72
N GLN A 112 -13.72 -1.69 6.09
CA GLN A 112 -14.01 -2.12 7.46
C GLN A 112 -13.00 -1.57 8.48
N LEU A 113 -11.72 -1.49 8.13
CA LEU A 113 -10.71 -0.82 8.97
C LEU A 113 -10.99 0.67 9.12
N ASN A 114 -11.39 1.37 8.06
CA ASN A 114 -11.79 2.78 8.15
C ASN A 114 -12.97 3.00 9.10
N VAL A 115 -13.92 2.07 9.14
CA VAL A 115 -15.04 2.12 10.09
C VAL A 115 -14.58 1.80 11.52
N ALA A 116 -13.70 0.82 11.70
CA ALA A 116 -13.20 0.38 13.00
C ALA A 116 -12.22 1.38 13.64
N CYS A 117 -11.43 2.06 12.82
CA CYS A 117 -10.33 2.94 13.20
C CYS A 117 -10.44 4.31 12.50
N PRO A 118 -11.53 5.08 12.73
CA PRO A 118 -11.82 6.29 11.95
C PRO A 118 -10.77 7.40 12.11
N SER A 119 -10.03 7.43 13.22
CA SER A 119 -8.93 8.38 13.44
C SER A 119 -7.67 8.08 12.62
N LEU A 120 -7.57 6.88 12.06
CA LEU A 120 -6.48 6.44 11.17
C LEU A 120 -6.93 6.44 9.71
N GLY A 121 -8.24 6.46 9.48
CA GLY A 121 -8.88 6.53 8.17
C GLY A 121 -8.79 7.93 7.59
N ASN A 122 -7.61 8.28 7.08
CA ASN A 122 -7.46 9.09 5.86
C ASN A 122 -6.08 8.81 5.24
N PRO A 123 -5.94 7.72 4.47
CA PRO A 123 -5.04 7.69 3.34
C PRO A 123 -5.89 7.78 2.07
N ASP A 124 -5.69 8.85 1.32
CA ASP A 124 -6.04 8.89 -0.11
C ASP A 124 -5.50 7.62 -0.80
N PRO A 125 -6.19 7.02 -1.79
CA PRO A 125 -5.72 5.83 -2.53
C PRO A 125 -4.36 5.95 -3.25
N SER A 126 -3.55 6.97 -2.96
CA SER A 126 -2.22 7.21 -3.51
C SER A 126 -1.15 7.59 -2.46
N GLU A 127 -1.27 7.21 -1.19
CA GLU A 127 -0.17 7.38 -0.23
C GLU A 127 0.67 6.09 -0.08
N ASN A 128 1.50 5.86 -1.10
CA ASN A 128 2.90 5.54 -0.81
C ASN A 128 3.35 6.55 0.24
N SER A 129 3.93 6.10 1.37
CA SER A 129 4.77 7.00 2.15
C SER A 129 5.69 7.69 1.14
N PRO A 130 5.60 9.00 0.92
CA PRO A 130 6.30 9.58 -0.19
C PRO A 130 7.78 9.37 0.13
N SER A 131 8.44 8.52 -0.66
CA SER A 131 9.89 8.54 -0.65
C SER A 131 10.28 9.97 -1.02
N TYR A 132 11.42 10.47 -0.54
CA TYR A 132 11.94 11.76 -1.01
C TYR A 132 11.96 11.84 -2.55
N ILE A 133 12.06 10.69 -3.22
CA ILE A 133 11.94 10.54 -4.67
C ILE A 133 10.53 10.88 -5.20
N ASP A 134 9.45 10.46 -4.53
CA ASP A 134 8.07 10.76 -4.93
C ASP A 134 7.75 12.25 -4.72
N GLU A 135 8.25 12.86 -3.64
CA GLU A 135 8.13 14.31 -3.41
C GLU A 135 8.84 15.11 -4.51
N LEU A 136 10.06 14.69 -4.87
CA LEU A 136 10.81 15.29 -5.97
C LEU A 136 10.12 15.15 -7.33
N ARG A 137 9.37 14.06 -7.55
CA ARG A 137 8.59 13.85 -8.78
C ARG A 137 7.38 14.78 -8.85
N LYS A 138 6.58 14.85 -7.78
CA LYS A 138 5.44 15.78 -7.68
C LYS A 138 5.88 17.23 -7.85
N LEU A 139 7.00 17.60 -7.21
CA LEU A 139 7.57 18.94 -7.34
C LEU A 139 7.95 19.27 -8.79
N LYS A 140 8.44 18.28 -9.55
CA LYS A 140 8.78 18.47 -10.96
C LYS A 140 7.54 18.61 -11.84
N GLU A 141 6.50 17.83 -11.58
CA GLU A 141 5.22 17.94 -12.30
C GLU A 141 4.62 19.34 -12.14
N LEU A 142 4.66 19.93 -10.94
CA LEU A 142 4.19 21.30 -10.69
C LEU A 142 4.98 22.38 -11.45
N LEU A 143 6.29 22.17 -11.67
CA LEU A 143 7.11 23.05 -12.50
C LEU A 143 6.76 22.92 -13.98
N ASP A 144 6.60 21.68 -14.46
CA ASP A 144 6.27 21.38 -15.85
C ASP A 144 4.84 21.88 -16.22
N GLU A 145 3.92 21.90 -15.26
CA GLU A 145 2.58 22.51 -15.39
C GLU A 145 2.60 24.05 -15.28
N GLY A 146 3.75 24.65 -14.96
CA GLY A 146 3.91 26.09 -14.81
C GLY A 146 3.23 26.67 -13.57
N ILE A 147 2.87 25.82 -12.59
CA ILE A 147 2.29 26.22 -11.31
C ILE A 147 3.37 26.80 -10.40
N LEU A 148 4.58 26.23 -10.45
CA LEU A 148 5.77 26.74 -9.77
C LEU A 148 6.72 27.42 -10.75
N THR A 149 7.42 28.42 -10.26
CA THR A 149 8.57 28.99 -10.96
C THR A 149 9.83 28.12 -10.78
N ALA A 150 10.81 28.29 -11.67
CA ALA A 150 12.07 27.56 -11.58
C ALA A 150 12.82 27.82 -10.26
N GLU A 151 12.67 29.01 -9.68
CA GLU A 151 13.28 29.39 -8.40
C GLU A 151 12.60 28.66 -7.23
N GLU A 152 11.27 28.65 -7.18
CA GLU A 152 10.50 27.94 -6.15
C GLU A 152 10.72 26.42 -6.17
N PHE A 153 10.87 25.86 -7.38
CA PHE A 153 11.24 24.45 -7.55
C PHE A 153 12.61 24.13 -6.93
N ASP A 154 13.61 24.98 -7.16
CA ASP A 154 14.98 24.72 -6.71
C ASP A 154 15.11 24.82 -5.18
N GLU A 155 14.39 25.75 -4.55
CA GLU A 155 14.32 25.89 -3.09
C GLU A 155 13.68 24.67 -2.43
N GLN A 156 12.51 24.24 -2.91
CA GLN A 156 11.81 23.07 -2.35
C GLN A 156 12.58 21.77 -2.58
N LYS A 157 13.23 21.62 -3.74
CA LYS A 157 14.09 20.47 -4.05
C LYS A 157 15.24 20.35 -3.06
N LYS A 158 15.89 21.46 -2.71
CA LYS A 158 16.98 21.48 -1.71
C LYS A 158 16.48 21.14 -0.32
N HIS A 159 15.30 21.64 0.06
CA HIS A 159 14.67 21.33 1.34
C HIS A 159 14.40 19.82 1.48
N ILE A 160 13.74 19.21 0.49
CA ILE A 160 13.45 17.76 0.47
C ILE A 160 14.74 16.93 0.58
N LEU A 161 15.78 17.29 -0.18
CA LEU A 161 17.07 16.59 -0.15
C LEU A 161 17.83 16.75 1.17
N SER A 162 17.64 17.86 1.88
CA SER A 162 18.27 18.09 3.18
C SER A 162 17.58 17.30 4.29
N THR A 163 16.24 17.30 4.30
CA THR A 163 15.43 16.57 5.28
C THR A 163 15.56 15.05 5.13
N SER A 164 15.79 14.56 3.92
CA SER A 164 15.98 13.11 3.65
C SER A 164 17.39 12.58 3.95
N LYS A 165 18.40 13.44 4.12
CA LYS A 165 19.80 13.04 4.40
C LYS A 165 20.15 13.08 5.90
N LYS A 166 19.19 13.36 6.76
CA LYS A 166 19.31 13.35 8.22
C LYS A 166 18.75 12.04 8.79
#